data_AF-A0A822ILR7-F1
#
_entry.id   AF-A0A822ILR7-F1
#
_cell.length_a   1.000
_cell.length_b   1.000
_cell.length_c   1.000
_cell.angle_alpha   90.00
_cell.angle_beta   90.00
_cell.angle_gamma   90.00
#
_symmetry.space_group_name_H-M   'P 1'
#
loop_
_entity.id
_entity.type
_entity.pdbx_description
1 polymer ?
#
loop_
_entity_poly.entity_id
_entity_poly.type
_entity_poly.pdbx_seq_one_letter_code
_entity_poly.pdbx_strand_id
1 'polypeptide(L)'
;MQNGKIAIADGLANSIGFGSTEFHVLRPGPKIIGRWLYILMRHKDFRKDAEDPFQRDAGQQRVPQSFLHQKVIPIPPLPEQLRIVAYLEELQAKVDALRRFQAEIGAELDALLPAVLDRAFKGEL
;
A
#
# COMPACT_ATOMS: atom_id res chain seq x y z
N MET A 1 5.55 9.79 -1.27
CA MET A 1 6.20 9.38 0.00
C MET A 1 7.10 8.22 -0.31
N GLN A 2 8.40 8.35 -0.03
CA GLN A 2 9.38 7.30 -0.31
C GLN A 2 8.87 5.95 0.20
N ASN A 3 8.83 4.95 -0.68
CA ASN A 3 8.41 3.57 -0.39
C ASN A 3 6.91 3.37 -0.06
N GLY A 4 6.03 4.32 -0.40
CA GLY A 4 4.58 4.10 -0.31
C GLY A 4 4.03 4.04 1.13
N LYS A 5 4.71 4.70 2.07
CA LYS A 5 4.32 4.86 3.48
C LYS A 5 3.04 5.69 3.62
N ILE A 6 1.90 5.09 3.31
CA ILE A 6 0.57 5.71 3.38
C ILE A 6 -0.34 4.75 4.11
N ALA A 7 -1.13 5.26 5.05
CA ALA A 7 -2.09 4.48 5.81
C ALA A 7 -3.46 5.18 5.82
N ILE A 8 -4.51 4.40 5.98
CA ILE A 8 -5.84 4.90 6.29
C ILE A 8 -6.07 4.65 7.78
N ALA A 9 -6.37 5.71 8.53
CA ALA A 9 -6.89 5.59 9.88
C ALA A 9 -8.41 5.40 9.78
N ASP A 10 -8.87 4.17 9.98
CA ASP A 10 -10.28 3.79 9.94
C ASP A 10 -10.70 3.14 11.26
N GLY A 11 -12.00 3.15 11.58
CA GLY A 11 -12.54 2.52 12.78
C GLY A 11 -12.11 3.15 14.10
N LEU A 12 -11.79 4.46 14.12
CA LEU A 12 -11.39 5.17 15.34
C LEU A 12 -12.57 5.26 16.32
N ALA A 13 -12.38 4.77 17.56
CA ALA A 13 -13.44 4.63 18.57
C ALA A 13 -14.26 5.90 18.83
N ASN A 14 -13.66 7.07 18.69
CA ASN A 14 -14.30 8.39 18.84
C ASN A 14 -14.08 9.30 17.62
N SER A 15 -13.69 8.74 16.47
CA SER A 15 -13.30 9.52 15.27
C SER A 15 -12.11 10.47 15.46
N ILE A 16 -11.33 10.32 16.54
CA ILE A 16 -10.14 11.14 16.83
C ILE A 16 -8.90 10.24 16.73
N GLY A 17 -7.91 10.69 15.98
CA GLY A 17 -6.60 10.03 15.85
C GLY A 17 -5.49 11.00 16.26
N PHE A 18 -4.48 10.47 16.97
CA PHE A 18 -3.27 11.20 17.31
C PHE A 18 -2.10 10.62 16.52
N GLY A 19 -1.24 11.48 16.00
CA GLY A 19 -0.08 11.08 15.21
C GLY A 19 1.04 12.08 15.36
N SER A 20 2.25 11.66 15.01
CA SER A 20 3.41 12.55 14.94
C SER A 20 3.19 13.68 13.92
N THR A 21 3.85 14.83 14.13
CA THR A 21 3.94 15.92 13.15
C THR A 21 4.67 15.50 11.86
N GLU A 22 5.31 14.34 11.88
CA GLU A 22 5.97 13.71 10.73
C GLU A 22 4.98 13.15 9.69
N PHE A 23 3.68 13.12 10.00
CA PHE A 23 2.64 12.68 9.08
C PHE A 23 1.89 13.84 8.44
N HIS A 24 1.75 13.79 7.12
CA HIS A 24 0.74 14.59 6.42
C HIS A 24 -0.64 13.96 6.62
N VAL A 25 -1.50 14.62 7.39
CA VAL A 25 -2.89 14.18 7.60
C VAL A 25 -3.78 14.80 6.52
N LEU A 26 -4.29 13.94 5.63
CA LEU A 26 -5.26 14.35 4.61
C LEU A 26 -6.66 13.92 5.03
N ARG A 27 -7.55 14.90 5.23
CA ARG A 27 -8.96 14.65 5.53
C ARG A 27 -9.79 14.85 4.26
N PRO A 28 -10.40 13.79 3.71
CA PRO A 28 -11.20 13.92 2.50
C PRO A 28 -12.44 14.78 2.76
N GLY A 29 -12.80 15.61 1.77
CA GLY A 29 -14.06 16.36 1.78
C GLY A 29 -15.25 15.48 1.34
N PRO A 30 -16.48 16.03 1.29
CA PRO A 30 -17.70 15.25 1.06
C PRO A 30 -17.80 14.61 -0.33
N LYS A 31 -16.97 15.04 -1.29
CA LYS A 31 -16.96 14.53 -2.67
C LYS A 31 -15.93 13.42 -2.90
N ILE A 32 -15.16 13.05 -1.88
CA ILE A 32 -14.03 12.12 -2.01
C ILE A 32 -14.14 11.06 -0.93
N ILE A 33 -14.03 9.79 -1.30
CA ILE A 33 -13.89 8.71 -0.31
C ILE A 33 -12.41 8.54 0.06
N GLY A 34 -12.12 8.30 1.34
CA GLY A 34 -10.74 8.16 1.83
C GLY A 34 -9.93 7.07 1.10
N ARG A 35 -10.59 5.97 0.73
CA ARG A 35 -9.97 4.87 -0.02
C ARG A 35 -9.58 5.26 -1.45
N TRP A 36 -10.34 6.14 -2.12
CA TRP A 36 -9.94 6.69 -3.43
C TRP A 36 -8.65 7.50 -3.31
N LEU A 37 -8.57 8.38 -2.30
CA LEU A 37 -7.38 9.18 -2.03
C LEU A 37 -6.17 8.28 -1.76
N TYR A 38 -6.34 7.22 -0.97
CA TYR A 38 -5.29 6.22 -0.72
C TYR A 38 -4.76 5.58 -2.02
N ILE A 39 -5.66 5.15 -2.91
CA ILE A 39 -5.29 4.54 -4.19
C ILE A 39 -4.55 5.55 -5.08
N LEU A 40 -5.08 6.76 -5.20
CA LEU A 40 -4.48 7.84 -5.99
C LEU A 40 -3.06 8.16 -5.52
N MET A 41 -2.84 8.28 -4.21
CA MET A 41 -1.53 8.61 -3.66
C MET A 41 -0.48 7.50 -3.85
N ARG A 42 -0.94 6.25 -4.07
CA ARG A 42 -0.06 5.11 -4.42
C ARG A 42 0.19 5.00 -5.91
N HIS A 43 -0.61 5.67 -6.75
CA HIS A 43 -0.41 5.73 -8.19
C HIS A 43 1.00 6.21 -8.54
N LYS A 44 1.62 5.61 -9.56
CA LYS A 44 3.02 5.86 -9.92
C LYS A 44 3.27 7.33 -10.25
N ASP A 45 2.39 7.94 -11.02
CA ASP A 45 2.53 9.33 -11.45
C ASP A 45 2.44 10.29 -10.26
N PHE A 46 1.49 10.08 -9.35
CA PHE A 46 1.40 10.89 -8.13
C PHE A 46 2.67 10.78 -7.29
N ARG A 47 3.23 9.57 -7.15
CA ARG A 47 4.48 9.37 -6.40
C ARG A 47 5.67 10.03 -7.07
N LYS A 48 5.78 9.92 -8.39
CA LYS A 48 6.84 10.57 -9.18
C LYS A 48 6.79 12.09 -9.00
N ASP A 49 5.59 12.67 -9.12
CA ASP A 49 5.39 14.11 -8.93
C ASP A 49 5.68 14.56 -7.50
N ALA A 50 5.41 13.70 -6.51
CA ALA A 50 5.69 13.98 -5.09
C ALA A 50 7.18 13.82 -4.74
N GLU A 51 7.95 13.09 -5.55
CA GLU A 51 9.39 12.86 -5.38
C GLU A 51 10.23 13.93 -6.07
N ASP A 52 9.75 14.54 -7.15
CA ASP A 52 10.46 15.58 -7.90
C ASP A 52 10.90 16.80 -7.04
N PRO A 53 10.08 17.31 -6.09
CA PRO A 53 10.50 18.36 -5.17
C PRO A 53 11.66 17.99 -4.23
N PHE A 54 12.00 16.70 -4.08
CA PHE A 54 13.06 16.25 -3.17
C PHE A 54 14.47 16.65 -3.61
N GLN A 55 14.66 17.02 -4.88
CA GLN A 55 16.00 17.35 -5.41
C GLN A 55 16.60 18.63 -4.80
N ARG A 56 15.85 19.41 -4.01
CA ARG A 56 16.28 20.74 -3.55
C ARG A 56 16.92 20.78 -2.17
N ASP A 57 16.86 19.73 -1.36
CA ASP A 57 17.35 19.78 0.03
C ASP A 57 18.14 18.53 0.44
N ALA A 58 19.44 18.70 0.69
CA ALA A 58 20.46 17.65 0.75
C ALA A 58 20.48 16.82 2.06
N GLY A 59 19.39 16.80 2.83
CA GLY A 59 19.37 16.11 4.14
C GLY A 59 18.06 15.42 4.53
N GLN A 60 16.91 15.87 4.01
CA GLN A 60 15.62 15.26 4.32
C GLN A 60 14.68 15.25 3.11
N GLN A 61 14.46 14.07 2.54
CA GLN A 61 13.51 13.87 1.44
C GLN A 61 12.07 13.82 1.98
N ARG A 62 11.49 15.00 2.23
CA ARG A 62 10.09 15.16 2.68
C ARG A 62 9.24 15.76 1.58
N VAL A 63 8.00 15.28 1.45
CA VAL A 63 7.00 15.92 0.57
C VAL A 63 6.65 17.26 1.19
N PRO A 64 6.90 18.39 0.50
CA PRO A 64 6.52 19.69 1.01
C PRO A 64 5.00 19.77 1.17
N GLN A 65 4.52 20.40 2.24
CA GLN A 65 3.08 20.61 2.42
C GLN A 65 2.47 21.42 1.24
N SER A 66 3.25 22.36 0.69
CA SER A 66 2.88 23.16 -0.49
C SER A 66 2.56 22.30 -1.72
N PHE A 67 3.31 21.22 -1.95
CA PHE A 67 3.03 20.28 -3.03
C PHE A 67 1.63 19.68 -2.87
N LEU A 68 1.29 19.19 -1.67
CA LEU A 68 -0.01 18.57 -1.40
C LEU A 68 -1.17 19.56 -1.57
N HIS A 69 -0.98 20.82 -1.21
CA HIS A 69 -1.99 21.87 -1.37
C HIS A 69 -2.20 22.29 -2.83
N GLN A 70 -1.14 22.27 -3.65
CA GLN A 70 -1.18 22.72 -5.04
C GLN A 70 -1.49 21.59 -6.02
N LYS A 71 -1.34 20.33 -5.60
CA LYS A 71 -1.51 19.17 -6.48
C LYS A 71 -2.96 19.04 -6.92
N VAL A 72 -3.18 19.24 -8.22
CA VAL A 72 -4.46 18.93 -8.87
C VAL A 72 -4.60 17.42 -9.03
N ILE A 73 -5.76 16.90 -8.66
CA ILE A 73 -6.08 15.47 -8.71
C ILE A 73 -7.40 15.21 -9.43
N PRO A 74 -7.54 14.08 -10.15
CA PRO A 74 -8.81 13.68 -10.71
C PRO A 74 -9.76 13.22 -9.60
N ILE A 75 -10.98 13.76 -9.62
CA ILE A 75 -12.05 13.38 -8.69
C ILE A 75 -13.25 12.92 -9.52
N PRO A 76 -13.37 11.61 -9.80
CA PRO A 76 -14.55 11.08 -10.48
C PRO A 76 -15.79 11.16 -9.55
N PRO A 77 -17.01 10.99 -10.08
CA PRO A 77 -18.22 10.93 -9.24
C PRO A 77 -18.13 9.82 -8.17
N LEU A 78 -18.83 10.00 -7.05
CA LEU A 78 -18.80 9.04 -5.93
C LEU A 78 -19.12 7.59 -6.33
N PRO A 79 -20.13 7.29 -7.18
CA PRO A 79 -20.39 5.91 -7.62
C PRO A 79 -19.20 5.29 -8.35
N GLU A 80 -18.48 6.09 -9.14
CA GLU A 80 -17.31 5.63 -9.89
C GLU A 80 -16.10 5.42 -8.97
N GLN A 81 -15.91 6.29 -7.97
CA GLN A 81 -14.89 6.07 -6.93
C GLN A 81 -15.10 4.73 -6.21
N LEU A 82 -16.34 4.45 -5.78
CA LEU A 82 -16.70 3.20 -5.10
C LEU A 82 -16.48 1.98 -5.99
N ARG A 83 -16.89 2.07 -7.27
CA ARG A 83 -16.72 0.99 -8.26
C ARG A 83 -15.24 0.65 -8.46
N ILE A 84 -14.39 1.66 -8.66
CA ILE A 84 -12.95 1.46 -8.87
C ILE A 84 -12.29 0.90 -7.60
N VAL A 85 -12.64 1.44 -6.43
CA VAL A 85 -12.13 0.96 -5.15
C VAL A 85 -12.46 -0.52 -4.94
N ALA A 86 -13.72 -0.92 -5.11
CA ALA A 86 -14.16 -2.30 -4.91
C ALA A 86 -13.42 -3.26 -5.84
N TYR A 87 -13.27 -2.90 -7.12
CA TYR A 87 -12.52 -3.70 -8.09
C TYR A 87 -11.05 -3.88 -7.69
N LEU A 88 -10.39 -2.81 -7.23
CA LEU A 88 -8.99 -2.87 -6.82
C LEU A 88 -8.80 -3.65 -5.52
N GLU A 89 -9.75 -3.56 -4.58
CA GLU A 89 -9.73 -4.35 -3.34
C GLU A 89 -9.91 -5.85 -3.64
N GLU A 90 -10.83 -6.22 -4.54
CA GLU A 90 -11.00 -7.61 -4.98
C GLU A 90 -9.72 -8.15 -5.64
N LEU A 91 -9.11 -7.36 -6.52
CA LEU A 91 -7.86 -7.73 -7.18
C LEU A 91 -6.71 -7.88 -6.18
N GLN A 92 -6.60 -6.96 -5.21
CA GLN A 92 -5.59 -7.04 -4.16
C GLN A 92 -5.76 -8.31 -3.30
N ALA A 93 -7.00 -8.68 -2.96
CA ALA A 93 -7.27 -9.91 -2.22
C ALA A 93 -6.81 -11.16 -2.99
N LYS A 94 -7.00 -11.21 -4.31
CA LYS A 94 -6.49 -12.30 -5.16
C LYS A 94 -4.97 -12.36 -5.16
N VAL A 95 -4.30 -11.21 -5.29
CA VAL A 95 -2.83 -11.14 -5.22
C VAL A 95 -2.30 -11.61 -3.86
N ASP A 96 -2.96 -11.23 -2.78
CA ASP A 96 -2.55 -11.62 -1.43
C ASP A 96 -2.76 -13.13 -1.19
N ALA A 97 -3.85 -13.70 -1.71
CA ALA A 97 -4.08 -15.15 -1.67
C ALA A 97 -3.01 -15.93 -2.44
N LEU A 98 -2.65 -15.48 -3.65
CA LEU A 98 -1.58 -16.09 -4.44
C LEU A 98 -0.23 -16.04 -3.73
N ARG A 99 0.10 -14.91 -3.08
CA ARG A 99 1.34 -14.77 -2.30
C ARG A 99 1.39 -15.71 -1.12
N ARG A 100 0.27 -15.91 -0.41
CA ARG A 100 0.19 -16.88 0.69
C ARG A 100 0.43 -18.29 0.18
N PHE A 101 -0.24 -18.68 -0.90
CA PHE A 101 -0.08 -20.00 -1.50
C PHE A 101 1.37 -20.26 -1.97
N GLN A 102 2.01 -19.26 -2.58
CA GLN A 102 3.43 -19.36 -2.96
C GLN A 102 4.36 -19.54 -1.74
N ALA A 103 4.08 -18.84 -0.64
CA ALA A 103 4.85 -18.98 0.59
C ALA A 103 4.67 -20.37 1.24
N GLU A 104 3.45 -20.90 1.22
CA GLU A 104 3.14 -22.26 1.71
C GLU A 104 3.86 -23.34 0.89
N ILE A 105 3.79 -23.27 -0.44
CA ILE A 105 4.52 -24.19 -1.33
C ILE A 105 6.03 -24.10 -1.09
N GLY A 106 6.57 -22.89 -0.96
CA GLY A 106 7.99 -22.69 -0.70
C GLY A 106 8.43 -23.41 0.59
N ALA A 107 7.66 -23.25 1.66
CA ALA A 107 7.93 -23.91 2.93
C ALA A 107 7.81 -25.45 2.84
N GLU A 108 6.86 -25.96 2.06
CA GLU A 108 6.70 -27.41 1.86
C GLU A 108 7.86 -28.01 1.05
N LEU A 109 8.32 -27.32 0.00
CA LEU A 109 9.49 -27.73 -0.79
C LEU A 109 10.76 -27.74 0.07
N ASP A 110 10.95 -26.71 0.90
CA ASP A 110 12.09 -26.61 1.81
C ASP A 110 12.09 -27.75 2.85
N ALA A 111 10.92 -28.25 3.26
CA ALA A 111 10.80 -29.39 4.17
C ALA A 111 10.91 -30.75 3.44
N LEU A 112 10.48 -30.84 2.18
CA LEU A 112 10.48 -32.06 1.39
C LEU A 112 11.91 -32.51 1.06
N LEU A 113 12.80 -31.58 0.71
CA LEU A 113 14.18 -31.91 0.32
C LEU A 113 14.94 -32.63 1.46
N PRO A 114 14.98 -32.13 2.71
CA PRO A 114 15.53 -32.86 3.85
C PRO A 114 14.88 -34.22 4.09
N ALA A 115 13.55 -34.32 3.97
CA ALA A 115 12.82 -35.58 4.22
C ALA A 115 13.14 -36.67 3.18
N VAL A 116 13.25 -36.29 1.90
CA VAL A 116 13.65 -37.21 0.82
C VAL A 116 15.10 -37.65 1.00
N LEU A 117 16.01 -36.72 1.33
CA LEU A 117 17.42 -37.05 1.60
C LEU A 117 17.56 -37.98 2.81
N ASP A 118 16.85 -37.72 3.91
CA ASP A 118 16.85 -38.58 5.10
C ASP A 118 16.40 -40.01 4.77
N ARG A 119 15.32 -40.17 4.00
CA ARG A 119 14.87 -41.49 3.52
C ARG A 119 15.87 -42.16 2.58
N ALA A 120 16.49 -41.40 1.67
CA ALA A 120 17.52 -41.93 0.77
C ALA A 120 18.72 -42.46 1.55
N PHE A 121 19.21 -41.71 2.55
CA PHE A 121 20.35 -42.11 3.36
C PHE A 121 20.04 -43.27 4.31
N LYS A 122 18.77 -43.48 4.69
CA LYS A 122 18.30 -44.66 5.44
C LYS A 122 18.04 -45.89 4.57
N GLY A 123 18.06 -45.75 3.24
CA GLY A 123 17.72 -46.83 2.31
C GLY A 123 16.24 -47.19 2.28
N GLU A 124 15.37 -46.26 2.70
CA GLU A 124 13.91 -46.41 2.76
C GLU A 124 13.21 -45.83 1.51
N LEU A 125 13.96 -45.62 0.44
CA LEU A 125 13.51 -44.97 -0.80
C LEU A 125 13.14 -45.98 -1.89
#